data_AF-A0A2D6N426-F1
#
_entry.id   AF-A0A2D6N426-F1
#
_cell.length_a   1.000
_cell.length_b   1.000
_cell.length_c   1.000
_cell.angle_alpha   90.00
_cell.angle_beta   90.00
_cell.angle_gamma   90.00
#
_symmetry.space_group_name_H-M   'P 1'
#
loop_
_entity.id
_entity.type
_entity.pdbx_description
1 polymer ?
#
loop_
_entity_poly.entity_id
_entity_poly.type
_entity_poly.pdbx_seq_one_letter_code
_entity_poly.pdbx_strand_id
1 'polypeptide(L)' 'MVYQHTNSRGQTYYLHFKDVMLRSGHKQRIYYFAWKRRDGQTLDALSAGFEVREFRRSRRPYCRKKRS' A
#
# COMPACT_ATOMS: atom_id res chain seq x y z
N MET A 1 -8.35 10.22 -8.57
CA MET A 1 -8.51 8.85 -9.11
C MET A 1 -7.73 7.91 -8.22
N VAL A 2 -8.38 6.87 -7.69
CA VAL A 2 -7.74 5.96 -6.73
C VAL A 2 -6.56 5.21 -7.36
N TYR A 3 -5.45 5.08 -6.64
CA TYR A 3 -4.33 4.28 -7.09
C TYR A 3 -4.72 2.80 -7.07
N GLN A 4 -4.60 2.15 -8.22
CA GLN A 4 -4.84 0.72 -8.38
C GLN A 4 -3.61 0.02 -8.98
N HIS A 5 -3.32 -1.17 -8.48
CA HIS A 5 -2.24 -2.03 -8.95
C HIS A 5 -2.79 -3.40 -9.31
N THR A 6 -2.61 -3.82 -10.55
CA THR A 6 -2.94 -5.18 -10.99
C THR A 6 -1.69 -6.03 -10.87
N ASN A 7 -1.76 -7.10 -10.07
CA ASN A 7 -0.62 -7.99 -9.91
C ASN A 7 -0.43 -8.90 -11.14
N SER A 8 0.69 -9.62 -11.16
CA SER A 8 1.01 -10.60 -12.22
C SER A 8 -0.03 -11.74 -12.38
N ARG A 9 -1.01 -11.86 -11.48
CA ARG A 9 -2.11 -12.85 -11.53
C ARG A 9 -3.43 -12.25 -12.03
N GLY A 10 -3.44 -10.98 -12.45
CA GLY A 10 -4.66 -10.29 -12.88
C GLY A 10 -5.58 -9.84 -11.73
N GLN A 11 -5.12 -9.91 -10.49
CA GLN A 11 -5.88 -9.43 -9.34
C GLN A 11 -5.62 -7.93 -9.14
N THR A 12 -6.71 -7.17 -9.04
CA THR A 12 -6.64 -5.73 -8.79
C THR A 12 -6.61 -5.44 -7.30
N TYR A 13 -5.68 -4.58 -6.89
CA TYR A 13 -5.56 -4.08 -5.54
C TYR A 13 -5.60 -2.56 -5.55
N TYR A 14 -6.13 -1.99 -4.48
CA TYR A 14 -6.19 -0.56 -4.25
C TYR A 14 -5.21 -0.18 -3.16
N LEU A 15 -4.58 0.98 -3.31
CA LEU A 15 -3.69 1.54 -2.29
C LEU A 15 -4.51 2.15 -1.17
N HIS A 16 -4.21 1.74 0.05
CA HIS A 16 -4.77 2.28 1.26
C HIS A 16 -3.68 2.78 2.20
N PHE A 17 -4.09 3.65 3.12
CA PHE A 17 -3.27 4.03 4.27
C PHE A 17 -4.01 3.79 5.57
N LYS A 18 -3.25 3.59 6.64
CA LYS A 18 -3.75 3.60 8.01
C LYS A 18 -2.71 4.22 8.91
N ASP A 19 -3.16 5.10 9.77
CA ASP A 19 -2.33 5.63 10.84
C ASP A 19 -2.39 4.65 12.02
N VAL A 20 -1.24 4.05 12.34
CA VAL A 20 -1.10 3.11 13.45
C VAL A 20 -0.23 3.73 14.53
N MET A 21 -0.62 3.54 15.79
CA MET A 21 0.19 3.93 16.94
C MET A 21 1.09 2.75 17.30
N LEU A 22 2.40 2.94 17.17
CA LEU A 22 3.38 1.94 17.56
C LEU A 22 3.44 1.84 19.09
N ARG A 23 3.89 0.69 19.59
CA ARG A 23 4.09 0.46 21.04
C ARG A 23 5.05 1.48 21.68
N SER A 24 5.96 2.04 20.89
CA SER A 24 6.89 3.10 21.31
C SER A 24 6.25 4.50 21.43
N GLY A 25 4.93 4.64 21.22
CA GLY A 25 4.21 5.92 21.31
C GLY A 25 4.20 6.75 20.02
N HIS A 26 5.00 6.38 19.02
CA HIS A 26 5.04 7.08 17.73
C HIS A 26 3.86 6.71 16.82
N LYS A 27 3.25 7.72 16.19
CA LYS A 27 2.28 7.51 15.11
C LYS A 27 3.03 7.27 13.81
N GLN A 28 2.79 6.12 13.19
CA GLN A 28 3.34 5.78 11.88
C GLN A 28 2.19 5.55 10.90
N ARG A 29 2.24 6.26 9.76
CA ARG A 29 1.37 5.96 8.63
C ARG A 29 1.91 4.75 7.88
N ILE A 30 1.11 3.70 7.77
CA ILE A 30 1.42 2.53 6.96
C ILE A 30 0.59 2.54 5.68
N TYR A 31 1.21 2.06 4.60
CA TYR A 31 0.58 1.91 3.30
C TYR A 31 0.40 0.42 2.99
N TYR A 32 -0.77 0.02 2.52
CA TYR A 32 -1.07 -1.38 2.22
C TYR A 32 -2.05 -1.50 1.06
N PHE A 33 -2.04 -2.68 0.44
CA PHE A 33 -2.91 -3.01 -0.68
C PHE A 33 -4.06 -3.92 -0.26
N ALA A 34 -5.28 -3.60 -0.71
CA ALA A 34 -6.48 -4.40 -0.44
C ALA A 34 -7.38 -4.51 -1.67
N TRP A 35 -8.21 -5.56 -1.73
CA TRP A 35 -9.12 -5.81 -2.86
C TRP A 35 -10.34 -4.91 -2.88
N LYS A 36 -10.76 -4.41 -1.71
CA LYS A 36 -11.95 -3.56 -1.57
C LYS A 36 -11.51 -2.12 -1.36
N ARG A 37 -12.01 -1.23 -2.21
CA ARG A 37 -11.93 0.21 -1.95
C ARG A 37 -12.71 0.54 -0.67
N ARG A 38 -12.19 1.51 0.07
CA ARG A 38 -12.78 2.05 1.27
C ARG A 38 -12.67 3.55 1.17
N ASP A 39 -13.81 4.22 1.14
CA ASP A 39 -13.87 5.68 1.14
C ASP A 39 -13.15 6.24 2.36
N GLY A 40 -12.35 7.28 2.14
CA GLY A 40 -11.54 7.94 3.16
C GLY A 40 -10.24 7.24 3.57
N GLN A 41 -10.00 5.99 3.15
CA GLN A 41 -8.75 5.26 3.45
C GLN A 41 -7.92 4.94 2.20
N THR A 42 -8.41 5.32 1.03
CA THR A 42 -7.73 5.10 -0.24
C THR A 42 -6.94 6.34 -0.64
N LEU A 43 -5.84 6.13 -1.38
CA LEU A 43 -4.98 7.21 -1.88
C LEU A 43 -4.96 7.21 -3.39
N ASP A 44 -4.85 8.41 -3.97
CA ASP A 44 -4.70 8.59 -5.41
C ASP A 44 -3.27 8.31 -5.90
N ALA A 45 -2.26 8.47 -5.03
CA ALA A 45 -0.86 8.24 -5.38
C ALA A 45 -0.04 7.70 -4.20
N LEU A 46 0.99 6.92 -4.53
CA LEU A 46 2.01 6.51 -3.57
C LEU A 46 3.02 7.64 -3.36
N SER A 47 3.38 7.94 -2.11
CA SER A 47 4.38 8.97 -1.82
C SER A 47 5.74 8.65 -2.45
N ALA A 48 6.46 9.68 -2.95
CA ALA A 48 7.66 9.53 -3.77
C ALA A 48 8.76 8.61 -3.19
N GLY A 49 8.85 8.53 -1.85
CA GLY A 49 9.79 7.68 -1.12
C GLY A 49 9.40 6.21 -0.99
N PHE A 50 8.31 5.76 -1.60
CA PHE A 50 7.88 4.36 -1.59
C PHE A 50 7.80 3.80 -3.03
N GLU A 51 8.03 2.50 -3.16
CA GLU A 51 7.86 1.72 -4.38
C GLU A 51 6.89 0.55 -4.12
N VAL A 52 6.12 0.19 -5.13
CA VAL A 52 5.27 -1.01 -5.09
C VAL A 52 6.09 -2.20 -5.57
N ARG A 53 6.12 -3.27 -4.78
CA ARG A 53 6.69 -4.56 -5.18
C ARG A 53 5.72 -5.69 -4.93
N GLU A 54 5.94 -6.80 -5.62
CA GLU A 54 5.16 -8.02 -5.46
C GLU A 54 5.94 -9.08 -4.70
N PHE A 55 5.30 -9.78 -3.78
CA PHE A 55 5.89 -10.97 -3.16
C PHE A 55 6.02 -12.09 -4.19
N ARG A 56 7.19 -12.72 -4.30
CA ARG A 56 7.48 -13.78 -5.28
C ARG A 56 6.51 -14.97 -5.19
N ARG A 57 6.15 -15.40 -3.98
CA ARG A 57 5.31 -16.58 -3.74
C ARG A 57 3.81 -16.29 -3.82
N SER A 58 3.33 -15.24 -3.15
CA SER A 58 1.90 -14.91 -3.08
C SER A 58 1.42 -13.92 -4.14
N ARG A 59 2.35 -13.28 -4.87
CA ARG A 59 2.06 -12.19 -5.83
C ARG A 59 1.25 -11.05 -5.21
N ARG A 60 1.32 -10.92 -3.88
CA ARG A 60 0.63 -9.86 -3.17
C ARG A 60 1.47 -8.57 -3.25
N PRO A 61 0.88 -7.45 -3.66
CA PRO A 61 1.60 -6.19 -3.70
C PRO A 61 1.83 -5.65 -2.29
N TYR A 62 3.00 -5.07 -2.06
CA TYR A 62 3.36 -4.39 -0.82
C TYR A 62 4.14 -3.11 -1.13
N CYS A 63 4.03 -2.14 -0.22
CA CYS A 63 4.78 -0.90 -0.29
C CYS A 63 6.13 -1.09 0.41
N ARG A 64 7.22 -0.73 -0.27
CA ARG A 64 8.56 -0.72 0.29
C ARG A 64 9.12 0.70 0.24
N LYS A 65 9.79 1.13 1.30
CA LYS A 65 10.50 2.42 1.28
C LYS A 65 11.67 2.31 0.29
N LYS A 66 11.76 3.24 -0.66
CA LYS A 66 12.94 3.40 -1.51
C LYS A 66 14.11 3.72 -0.58
N ARG A 67 15.18 2.94 -0.65
CA ARG A 67 16.45 3.36 -0.06
C ARG A 67 17.03 4.34 -1.07
N SER A 68 17.06 5.62 -0.70
CA SER A 68 17.87 6.63 -1.40
C SER A 68 19.34 6.28 -1.31
#